data_AF-A0A3B9VHK2-F1
#
_entry.id   AF-A0A3B9VHK2-F1
#
_cell.length_a   1.000
_cell.length_b   1.000
_cell.length_c   1.000
_cell.angle_alpha   90.00
_cell.angle_beta   90.00
_cell.angle_gamma   90.00
#
_symmetry.space_group_name_H-M   'P 1'
#
loop_
_entity.id
_entity.type
_entity.pdbx_description
1 polymer ?
#
loop_
_entity_poly.entity_id
_entity_poly.type
_entity_poly.pdbx_seq_one_letter_code
_entity_poly.pdbx_strand_id
1 'polypeptide(L)'
;KALIARCKIPVFHDDQHGTAIILTAAVINALELTGKKAEEVKVVCSGAGAAGLSCMRMLNKVGIKKENIFIINSRGVVHEGRDDLNEYVKDFAQKTDAVKTLAEAVVDADVFVGVSAAGVLKKEMVATMAKNPVIFAMANPNPEIMPEDVKAVRDDAIVGTGRSDYANQVNNVLCFPYIFRGALDVQATKVNEEMKMAAAEALAELARMPVDAETEKAYGGAKLEFGKDYVIPKPFDKRLMSVISSKVAQAAIETGVARRTIDIDAYRKSLEV
;
A
#
# COMPACT_ATOMS: atom_id res chain seq x y z
N LYS A 1 -5.88 -18.02 -4.40
CA LYS A 1 -5.92 -18.47 -5.83
C LYS A 1 -7.04 -19.49 -6.10
N ALA A 2 -7.12 -20.61 -5.38
CA ALA A 2 -8.12 -21.66 -5.66
C ALA A 2 -9.59 -21.17 -5.61
N LEU A 3 -9.98 -20.42 -4.56
CA LEU A 3 -11.34 -19.87 -4.47
C LEU A 3 -11.66 -18.89 -5.60
N ILE A 4 -10.72 -17.99 -5.96
CA ILE A 4 -10.86 -17.07 -7.09
C ILE A 4 -11.12 -17.83 -8.41
N ALA A 5 -10.48 -18.99 -8.61
CA ALA A 5 -10.64 -19.78 -9.83
C ALA A 5 -11.95 -20.60 -9.85
N ARG A 6 -12.45 -21.03 -8.70
CA ARG A 6 -13.61 -21.93 -8.58
C ARG A 6 -14.94 -21.20 -8.38
N CYS A 7 -14.91 -20.03 -7.76
CA CYS A 7 -16.08 -19.24 -7.43
C CYS A 7 -16.41 -18.25 -8.54
N LYS A 8 -17.70 -18.11 -8.89
CA LYS A 8 -18.20 -17.08 -9.84
C LYS A 8 -18.67 -15.81 -9.11
N ILE A 9 -18.03 -15.50 -7.99
CA ILE A 9 -18.32 -14.38 -7.09
C ILE A 9 -17.00 -13.72 -6.69
N PRO A 10 -16.99 -12.41 -6.33
CA PRO A 10 -15.77 -11.72 -5.96
C PRO A 10 -15.18 -12.34 -4.68
N VAL A 11 -13.92 -12.79 -4.79
CA VAL A 11 -13.13 -13.31 -3.66
C VAL A 11 -11.96 -12.37 -3.43
N PHE A 12 -11.80 -11.91 -2.19
CA PHE A 12 -10.78 -10.96 -1.78
C PHE A 12 -10.17 -11.42 -0.46
N HIS A 13 -8.84 -11.37 -0.34
CA HIS A 13 -8.15 -11.63 0.92
C HIS A 13 -7.66 -10.30 1.47
N ASP A 14 -8.23 -9.89 2.59
CA ASP A 14 -8.04 -8.53 3.09
C ASP A 14 -6.59 -8.25 3.53
N ASP A 15 -5.98 -9.14 4.32
CA ASP A 15 -4.57 -8.96 4.74
C ASP A 15 -3.55 -8.95 3.60
N GLN A 16 -3.89 -9.53 2.43
CA GLN A 16 -3.00 -9.56 1.27
C GLN A 16 -3.29 -8.41 0.33
N HIS A 17 -4.53 -8.33 -0.15
CA HIS A 17 -4.94 -7.39 -1.17
C HIS A 17 -5.24 -6.01 -0.58
N GLY A 18 -5.91 -5.95 0.58
CA GLY A 18 -6.23 -4.69 1.26
C GLY A 18 -4.98 -3.94 1.66
N THR A 19 -4.06 -4.61 2.36
CA THR A 19 -2.74 -4.06 2.71
C THR A 19 -2.00 -3.53 1.48
N ALA A 20 -1.95 -4.32 0.39
CA ALA A 20 -1.25 -3.93 -0.82
C ALA A 20 -1.87 -2.70 -1.51
N ILE A 21 -3.19 -2.59 -1.56
CA ILE A 21 -3.90 -1.47 -2.16
C ILE A 21 -3.62 -0.18 -1.41
N ILE A 22 -3.75 -0.20 -0.08
CA ILE A 22 -3.59 0.99 0.75
C ILE A 22 -2.12 1.44 0.77
N LEU A 23 -1.18 0.50 0.91
CA LEU A 23 0.24 0.81 0.78
C LEU A 23 0.57 1.42 -0.59
N THR A 24 0.01 0.86 -1.66
CA THR A 24 0.23 1.37 -3.02
C THR A 24 -0.26 2.81 -3.16
N ALA A 25 -1.46 3.12 -2.64
CA ALA A 25 -1.98 4.49 -2.61
C ALA A 25 -1.03 5.45 -1.88
N ALA A 26 -0.54 5.02 -0.72
CA ALA A 26 0.38 5.78 0.10
C ALA A 26 1.72 6.06 -0.60
N VAL A 27 2.28 5.03 -1.25
CA VAL A 27 3.54 5.15 -1.98
C VAL A 27 3.36 6.04 -3.21
N ILE A 28 2.27 5.94 -3.97
CA ILE A 28 1.98 6.85 -5.10
C ILE A 28 2.01 8.31 -4.63
N ASN A 29 1.37 8.60 -3.50
CA ASN A 29 1.35 9.93 -2.91
C ASN A 29 2.71 10.37 -2.34
N ALA A 30 3.46 9.46 -1.74
CA ALA A 30 4.78 9.76 -1.23
C ALA A 30 5.79 10.05 -2.37
N LEU A 31 5.69 9.33 -3.50
CA LEU A 31 6.50 9.61 -4.69
C LEU A 31 6.17 10.97 -5.30
N GLU A 32 4.88 11.33 -5.37
CA GLU A 32 4.42 12.66 -5.77
C GLU A 32 5.05 13.76 -4.89
N LEU A 33 4.93 13.63 -3.56
CA LEU A 33 5.48 14.63 -2.61
C LEU A 33 7.00 14.76 -2.69
N THR A 34 7.69 13.65 -2.97
CA THR A 34 9.15 13.62 -3.02
C THR A 34 9.73 13.91 -4.41
N GLY A 35 8.88 13.99 -5.43
CA GLY A 35 9.28 14.18 -6.83
C GLY A 35 10.07 13.00 -7.42
N LYS A 36 9.99 11.81 -6.79
CA LYS A 36 10.74 10.61 -7.21
C LYS A 36 9.98 9.86 -8.29
N LYS A 37 10.70 9.39 -9.31
CA LYS A 37 10.12 8.53 -10.36
C LYS A 37 10.11 7.08 -9.92
N ALA A 38 8.99 6.39 -10.13
CA ALA A 38 8.80 5.01 -9.71
C ALA A 38 9.90 4.08 -10.23
N GLU A 39 10.35 4.26 -11.48
CA GLU A 39 11.37 3.42 -12.10
C GLU A 39 12.80 3.62 -11.56
N GLU A 40 13.04 4.68 -10.79
CA GLU A 40 14.32 5.02 -10.15
C GLU A 40 14.35 4.65 -8.66
N VAL A 41 13.18 4.33 -8.08
CA VAL A 41 12.99 4.10 -6.65
C VAL A 41 13.48 2.71 -6.22
N LYS A 42 14.29 2.67 -5.16
CA LYS A 42 14.68 1.43 -4.46
C LYS A 42 13.74 1.13 -3.31
N VAL A 43 13.15 -0.06 -3.32
CA VAL A 43 12.22 -0.54 -2.30
C VAL A 43 12.84 -1.70 -1.53
N VAL A 44 12.72 -1.65 -0.20
CA VAL A 44 13.13 -2.72 0.69
C VAL A 44 11.92 -3.21 1.48
N CYS A 45 11.57 -4.48 1.31
CA CYS A 45 10.45 -5.12 2.00
C CYS A 45 10.96 -6.11 3.06
N SER A 46 10.71 -5.82 4.33
CA SER A 46 10.90 -6.78 5.41
C SER A 46 9.65 -7.64 5.58
N GLY A 47 9.72 -8.87 5.09
CA GLY A 47 8.64 -9.85 5.12
C GLY A 47 8.34 -10.45 3.75
N ALA A 48 8.64 -11.74 3.58
CA ALA A 48 8.36 -12.51 2.36
C ALA A 48 7.03 -13.29 2.42
N GLY A 49 6.12 -12.86 3.30
CA GLY A 49 4.77 -13.43 3.42
C GLY A 49 3.83 -12.95 2.31
N ALA A 50 2.59 -13.43 2.33
CA ALA A 50 1.63 -13.14 1.27
C ALA A 50 1.29 -11.65 1.15
N ALA A 51 1.23 -10.91 2.27
CA ALA A 51 1.03 -9.46 2.28
C ALA A 51 2.19 -8.72 1.60
N GLY A 52 3.44 -9.01 1.99
CA GLY A 52 4.63 -8.39 1.41
C GLY A 52 4.77 -8.66 -0.09
N LEU A 53 4.55 -9.91 -0.51
CA LEU A 53 4.57 -10.25 -1.94
C LEU A 53 3.44 -9.57 -2.73
N SER A 54 2.24 -9.42 -2.14
CA SER A 54 1.13 -8.70 -2.75
C SER A 54 1.46 -7.21 -2.93
N CYS A 55 2.03 -6.59 -1.88
CA CYS A 55 2.52 -5.21 -1.91
C CYS A 55 3.56 -5.00 -3.02
N MET A 56 4.60 -5.84 -3.06
CA MET A 56 5.68 -5.69 -4.06
C MET A 56 5.18 -5.89 -5.50
N ARG A 57 4.20 -6.76 -5.73
CA ARG A 57 3.59 -6.91 -7.06
C ARG A 57 2.81 -5.68 -7.49
N MET A 58 2.07 -5.04 -6.59
CA MET A 58 1.36 -3.82 -6.90
C MET A 58 2.31 -2.65 -7.13
N LEU A 59 3.33 -2.49 -6.28
CA LEU A 59 4.39 -1.49 -6.48
C LEU A 59 5.13 -1.70 -7.81
N ASN A 60 5.37 -2.95 -8.21
CA ASN A 60 5.91 -3.23 -9.53
C ASN A 60 4.99 -2.79 -10.67
N LYS A 61 3.67 -2.94 -10.52
CA LYS A 61 2.68 -2.44 -11.49
C LYS A 61 2.59 -0.91 -11.53
N VAL A 62 2.95 -0.21 -10.45
CA VAL A 62 3.08 1.27 -10.44
C VAL A 62 4.28 1.74 -11.29
N GLY A 63 5.25 0.86 -11.56
CA GLY A 63 6.44 1.16 -12.36
C GLY A 63 7.76 0.94 -11.63
N ILE A 64 7.73 0.54 -10.36
CA ILE A 64 8.94 0.22 -9.61
C ILE A 64 9.56 -1.06 -10.20
N LYS A 65 10.78 -0.94 -10.69
CA LYS A 65 11.49 -2.03 -11.35
C LYS A 65 11.77 -3.19 -10.41
N LYS A 66 11.63 -4.43 -10.88
CA LYS A 66 11.85 -5.64 -10.05
C LYS A 66 13.26 -5.69 -9.50
N GLU A 67 14.26 -5.30 -10.28
CA GLU A 67 15.67 -5.18 -9.89
C GLU A 67 15.91 -4.18 -8.75
N ASN A 68 14.96 -3.27 -8.49
CA ASN A 68 15.03 -2.30 -7.40
C ASN A 68 14.24 -2.74 -6.16
N ILE A 69 13.61 -3.92 -6.16
CA ILE A 69 12.79 -4.44 -5.06
C ILE A 69 13.53 -5.54 -4.29
N PHE A 70 14.01 -5.22 -3.09
CA PHE A 70 14.72 -6.15 -2.23
C PHE A 70 13.78 -6.71 -1.15
N ILE A 71 13.57 -8.02 -1.13
CA ILE A 71 12.76 -8.69 -0.09
C ILE A 71 13.69 -9.35 0.92
N ILE A 72 13.41 -9.18 2.21
CA ILE A 72 14.11 -9.82 3.32
C ILE A 72 13.16 -10.79 4.03
N ASN A 73 13.65 -11.98 4.34
CA ASN A 73 12.98 -12.92 5.23
C ASN A 73 13.88 -13.29 6.42
N SER A 74 13.44 -14.23 7.26
CA SER A 74 14.18 -14.67 8.45
C SER A 74 15.57 -15.24 8.17
N ARG A 75 15.87 -15.58 6.91
CA ARG A 75 17.19 -16.09 6.46
C ARG A 75 17.98 -15.03 5.65
N GLY A 76 17.59 -13.75 5.71
CA GLY A 76 18.25 -12.66 5.01
C GLY A 76 17.60 -12.28 3.68
N VAL A 77 18.35 -11.56 2.84
CA VAL A 77 17.88 -11.08 1.53
C VAL A 77 17.53 -12.24 0.62
N VAL A 78 16.43 -12.11 -0.12
CA VAL A 78 15.99 -13.06 -1.14
C VAL A 78 16.80 -12.82 -2.42
N HIS A 79 17.63 -13.78 -2.80
CA HIS A 79 18.50 -13.71 -3.97
C HIS A 79 18.61 -15.06 -4.70
N GLU A 80 19.07 -15.07 -5.96
CA GLU A 80 19.07 -16.26 -6.82
C GLU A 80 19.92 -17.43 -6.29
N GLY A 81 21.03 -17.13 -5.60
CA GLY A 81 21.88 -18.14 -4.95
C GLY A 81 21.26 -18.89 -3.76
N ARG A 82 19.99 -18.65 -3.42
CA ARG A 82 19.28 -19.35 -2.33
C ARG A 82 18.46 -20.53 -2.86
N ASP A 83 18.71 -21.71 -2.31
CA ASP A 83 18.00 -22.96 -2.66
C ASP A 83 16.69 -23.17 -1.88
N ASP A 84 16.53 -22.43 -0.78
CA ASP A 84 15.42 -22.55 0.18
C ASP A 84 14.14 -21.80 -0.21
N LEU A 85 14.10 -21.20 -1.40
CA LEU A 85 13.02 -20.31 -1.85
C LEU A 85 11.85 -21.08 -2.48
N ASN A 86 10.63 -20.72 -2.11
CA ASN A 86 9.42 -21.20 -2.78
C ASN A 86 9.16 -20.44 -4.11
N GLU A 87 8.27 -20.98 -4.94
CA GLU A 87 7.92 -20.40 -6.25
C GLU A 87 7.42 -18.94 -6.20
N TYR A 88 6.75 -18.54 -5.12
CA TYR A 88 6.13 -17.22 -5.00
C TYR A 88 7.15 -16.12 -4.70
N VAL A 89 8.19 -16.46 -3.96
CA VAL A 89 9.26 -15.56 -3.52
C VAL A 89 10.36 -15.45 -4.58
N LYS A 90 10.58 -16.52 -5.37
CA LYS A 90 11.57 -16.56 -6.47
C LYS A 90 11.38 -15.44 -7.50
N ASP A 91 10.15 -14.98 -7.73
CA ASP A 91 9.83 -13.89 -8.68
C ASP A 91 10.47 -12.53 -8.31
N PHE A 92 10.93 -12.38 -7.06
CA PHE A 92 11.64 -11.20 -6.56
C PHE A 92 13.05 -11.53 -6.07
N ALA A 93 13.60 -12.69 -6.46
CA ALA A 93 14.97 -13.03 -6.11
C ALA A 93 15.96 -12.11 -6.85
N GLN A 94 16.75 -11.39 -6.07
CA GLN A 94 17.74 -10.46 -6.61
C GLN A 94 18.98 -11.19 -7.13
N LYS A 95 19.56 -10.63 -8.20
CA LYS A 95 20.87 -11.03 -8.73
C LYS A 95 21.97 -10.29 -7.98
N THR A 96 22.28 -10.72 -6.75
CA THR A 96 23.27 -10.04 -5.92
C THR A 96 24.04 -10.98 -4.99
N ASP A 97 25.36 -10.74 -4.92
CA ASP A 97 26.26 -11.34 -3.94
C ASP A 97 26.73 -10.35 -2.87
N ALA A 98 26.47 -9.06 -3.04
CA ALA A 98 26.94 -8.01 -2.14
C ALA A 98 25.94 -7.67 -1.03
N VAL A 99 24.63 -7.76 -1.30
CA VAL A 99 23.58 -7.33 -0.36
C VAL A 99 22.94 -8.57 0.25
N LYS A 100 23.25 -8.87 1.52
CA LYS A 100 22.81 -10.09 2.20
C LYS A 100 21.93 -9.83 3.42
N THR A 101 22.06 -8.66 4.03
CA THR A 101 21.35 -8.27 5.25
C THR A 101 20.36 -7.14 5.01
N LEU A 102 19.44 -6.94 5.96
CA LEU A 102 18.54 -5.79 5.95
C LEU A 102 19.30 -4.46 6.00
N ALA A 103 20.33 -4.38 6.85
CA ALA A 103 21.14 -3.17 7.03
C ALA A 103 21.83 -2.72 5.74
N GLU A 104 22.32 -3.68 4.94
CA GLU A 104 22.91 -3.40 3.62
C GLU A 104 21.84 -3.03 2.59
N ALA A 105 20.68 -3.71 2.62
CA ALA A 105 19.62 -3.48 1.65
C ALA A 105 19.02 -2.07 1.76
N VAL A 106 18.86 -1.55 2.98
CA VAL A 106 18.26 -0.23 3.25
C VAL A 106 19.17 0.97 2.98
N VAL A 107 20.48 0.75 2.76
CA VAL A 107 21.38 1.82 2.30
C VAL A 107 20.85 2.39 0.98
N ASP A 108 20.68 3.71 0.93
CA ASP A 108 20.10 4.46 -0.18
C ASP A 108 18.72 3.97 -0.64
N ALA A 109 17.98 3.24 0.21
CA ALA A 109 16.61 2.86 -0.10
C ALA A 109 15.67 4.06 0.01
N ASP A 110 14.77 4.20 -0.95
CA ASP A 110 13.77 5.26 -0.98
C ASP A 110 12.51 4.87 -0.19
N VAL A 111 12.17 3.58 -0.21
CA VAL A 111 10.97 3.06 0.44
C VAL A 111 11.32 1.84 1.28
N PHE A 112 10.90 1.84 2.54
CA PHE A 112 10.87 0.66 3.40
C PHE A 112 9.43 0.22 3.64
N VAL A 113 9.17 -1.08 3.46
CA VAL A 113 7.88 -1.72 3.70
C VAL A 113 8.07 -2.84 4.73
N GLY A 114 7.54 -2.64 5.92
CA GLY A 114 7.55 -3.60 7.01
C GLY A 114 6.22 -4.33 7.13
N VAL A 115 6.26 -5.65 6.97
CA VAL A 115 5.14 -6.58 7.21
C VAL A 115 5.65 -7.86 7.88
N SER A 116 6.60 -7.71 8.80
CA SER A 116 7.29 -8.83 9.45
C SER A 116 7.13 -8.83 10.96
N ALA A 117 8.01 -8.16 11.69
CA ALA A 117 8.21 -8.37 13.11
C ALA A 117 8.69 -7.08 13.76
N ALA A 118 8.35 -6.91 15.04
CA ALA A 118 8.64 -5.71 15.80
C ALA A 118 10.16 -5.43 15.89
N GLY A 119 10.53 -4.16 15.74
CA GLY A 119 11.89 -3.67 16.01
C GLY A 119 12.98 -4.18 15.07
N VAL A 120 12.66 -4.73 13.90
CA VAL A 120 13.67 -5.23 12.94
C VAL A 120 14.43 -4.10 12.24
N LEU A 121 13.80 -2.95 12.01
CA LEU A 121 14.44 -1.78 11.42
C LEU A 121 15.00 -0.89 12.53
N LYS A 122 16.27 -0.52 12.44
CA LYS A 122 16.99 0.23 13.49
C LYS A 122 17.24 1.69 13.08
N LYS A 123 17.49 2.56 14.06
CA LYS A 123 17.76 3.99 13.83
C LYS A 123 18.95 4.20 12.90
N GLU A 124 20.00 3.42 13.11
CA GLU A 124 21.24 3.49 12.35
C GLU A 124 21.01 3.08 10.89
N MET A 125 20.07 2.17 10.65
CA MET A 125 19.65 1.76 9.30
C MET A 125 18.81 2.84 8.61
N VAL A 126 17.92 3.50 9.34
CA VAL A 126 17.11 4.61 8.80
C VAL A 126 17.99 5.81 8.43
N ALA A 127 19.07 6.05 9.18
CA ALA A 127 20.04 7.08 8.87
C ALA A 127 20.77 6.87 7.54
N THR A 128 20.87 5.63 7.04
CA THR A 128 21.52 5.33 5.75
C THR A 128 20.58 5.31 4.55
N MET A 129 19.27 5.49 4.76
CA MET A 129 18.28 5.55 3.67
C MET A 129 18.42 6.81 2.82
N ALA A 130 17.89 6.79 1.60
CA ALA A 130 17.90 7.93 0.69
C ALA A 130 17.19 9.16 1.26
N LYS A 131 17.42 10.35 0.66
CA LYS A 131 16.72 11.59 1.03
C LYS A 131 15.19 11.44 0.92
N ASN A 132 14.43 12.04 1.83
CA ASN A 132 12.98 11.93 1.94
C ASN A 132 12.49 10.46 1.87
N PRO A 133 12.89 9.59 2.81
CA PRO A 133 12.57 8.18 2.77
C PRO A 133 11.12 7.97 3.15
N VAL A 134 10.50 6.97 2.54
CA VAL A 134 9.12 6.57 2.82
C VAL A 134 9.18 5.28 3.63
N ILE A 135 8.69 5.30 4.87
CA ILE A 135 8.82 4.19 5.80
C ILE A 135 7.43 3.78 6.26
N PHE A 136 6.96 2.63 5.78
CA PHE A 136 5.72 2.01 6.23
C PHE A 136 6.03 0.80 7.11
N ALA A 137 5.97 0.96 8.43
CA ALA A 137 6.22 -0.09 9.42
C ALA A 137 4.89 -0.60 9.98
N MET A 138 4.37 -1.69 9.40
CA MET A 138 2.96 -2.10 9.55
C MET A 138 2.77 -3.34 10.45
N ALA A 139 3.83 -3.88 11.07
CA ALA A 139 3.66 -4.91 12.09
C ALA A 139 2.82 -4.39 13.28
N ASN A 140 1.96 -5.26 13.81
CA ASN A 140 1.12 -4.98 14.98
C ASN A 140 1.39 -6.00 16.10
N PRO A 141 1.24 -5.60 17.38
CA PRO A 141 0.94 -4.25 17.87
C PRO A 141 2.15 -3.31 17.83
N ASN A 142 3.37 -3.86 17.73
CA ASN A 142 4.61 -3.11 17.70
C ASN A 142 5.20 -3.15 16.27
N PRO A 143 5.47 -1.97 15.66
CA PRO A 143 5.98 -1.87 14.30
C PRO A 143 7.45 -2.30 14.18
N GLU A 144 7.92 -2.46 12.95
CA GLU A 144 9.32 -2.73 12.61
C GLU A 144 10.27 -1.66 13.15
N ILE A 145 9.80 -0.41 13.26
CA ILE A 145 10.44 0.69 13.95
C ILE A 145 9.36 1.66 14.44
N MET A 146 9.56 2.26 15.61
CA MET A 146 8.64 3.28 16.14
C MET A 146 8.79 4.60 15.35
N PRO A 147 7.70 5.34 15.05
CA PRO A 147 7.79 6.63 14.38
C PRO A 147 8.68 7.65 15.10
N GLU A 148 8.72 7.63 16.42
CA GLU A 148 9.58 8.47 17.25
C GLU A 148 11.06 8.17 17.00
N ASP A 149 11.39 6.89 16.79
CA ASP A 149 12.75 6.45 16.52
C ASP A 149 13.22 6.87 15.13
N VAL A 150 12.31 6.87 14.13
CA VAL A 150 12.57 7.45 12.80
C VAL A 150 12.82 8.95 12.92
N LYS A 151 11.91 9.67 13.61
CA LYS A 151 11.98 11.13 13.78
C LYS A 151 13.24 11.59 14.51
N ALA A 152 13.82 10.76 15.37
CA ALA A 152 15.07 11.04 16.07
C ALA A 152 16.30 11.11 15.13
N VAL A 153 16.22 10.50 13.94
CA VAL A 153 17.34 10.45 12.97
C VAL A 153 17.02 11.08 11.62
N ARG A 154 15.73 11.24 11.28
CA ARG A 154 15.25 11.78 10.00
C ARG A 154 14.03 12.67 10.22
N ASP A 155 14.14 13.95 9.89
CA ASP A 155 13.04 14.93 9.92
C ASP A 155 12.28 15.02 8.59
N ASP A 156 12.90 14.52 7.52
CA ASP A 156 12.44 14.48 6.14
C ASP A 156 11.64 13.22 5.76
N ALA A 157 11.54 12.24 6.66
CA ALA A 157 10.87 10.97 6.40
C ALA A 157 9.33 11.11 6.34
N ILE A 158 8.71 10.39 5.41
CA ILE A 158 7.27 10.12 5.39
C ILE A 158 7.06 8.78 6.10
N VAL A 159 6.35 8.79 7.23
CA VAL A 159 6.20 7.60 8.08
C VAL A 159 4.74 7.19 8.19
N GLY A 160 4.46 5.90 8.01
CA GLY A 160 3.15 5.30 8.24
C GLY A 160 3.25 3.99 8.99
N THR A 161 2.17 3.62 9.68
CA THR A 161 2.10 2.38 10.47
C THR A 161 0.72 1.72 10.34
N GLY A 162 0.54 0.53 10.92
CA GLY A 162 -0.79 -0.07 11.05
C GLY A 162 -1.65 0.54 12.18
N ARG A 163 -1.05 1.32 13.08
CA ARG A 163 -1.72 1.82 14.29
C ARG A 163 -2.44 3.13 14.04
N SER A 164 -3.58 3.31 14.71
CA SER A 164 -4.47 4.46 14.53
C SER A 164 -4.02 5.72 15.24
N ASP A 165 -3.10 5.60 16.19
CA ASP A 165 -2.55 6.72 16.96
C ASP A 165 -1.43 7.47 16.22
N TYR A 166 -1.06 7.02 15.01
CA TYR A 166 -0.05 7.66 14.16
C TYR A 166 -0.63 8.22 12.85
N ALA A 167 0.15 9.11 12.24
CA ALA A 167 -0.08 9.57 10.88
C ALA A 167 -0.01 8.42 9.86
N ASN A 168 -0.61 8.62 8.68
CA ASN A 168 -0.54 7.71 7.54
C ASN A 168 -0.84 6.24 7.90
N GLN A 169 -1.95 6.03 8.60
CA GLN A 169 -2.36 4.68 9.01
C GLN A 169 -2.71 3.82 7.79
N VAL A 170 -1.99 2.72 7.62
CA VAL A 170 -2.34 1.66 6.65
C VAL A 170 -3.29 0.69 7.34
N ASN A 171 -4.59 0.87 7.13
CA ASN A 171 -5.64 0.04 7.73
C ASN A 171 -6.65 -0.41 6.69
N ASN A 172 -6.87 -1.73 6.63
CA ASN A 172 -7.75 -2.38 5.65
C ASN A 172 -9.17 -1.83 5.57
N VAL A 173 -9.67 -1.17 6.63
CA VAL A 173 -10.96 -0.47 6.63
C VAL A 173 -11.09 0.57 5.50
N LEU A 174 -9.97 1.14 5.05
CA LEU A 174 -9.90 2.06 3.91
C LEU A 174 -10.18 1.39 2.57
N CYS A 175 -10.28 0.06 2.53
CA CYS A 175 -10.26 -0.71 1.31
C CYS A 175 -11.45 -1.66 1.17
N PHE A 176 -11.59 -2.66 2.06
CA PHE A 176 -12.53 -3.75 1.83
C PHE A 176 -14.01 -3.31 1.71
N PRO A 177 -14.54 -2.35 2.51
CA PRO A 177 -15.96 -2.00 2.41
C PRO A 177 -16.30 -1.47 1.01
N TYR A 178 -15.41 -0.64 0.47
CA TYR A 178 -15.65 0.11 -0.75
C TYR A 178 -15.36 -0.70 -2.01
N ILE A 179 -14.36 -1.59 -1.97
CA ILE A 179 -14.13 -2.57 -3.05
C ILE A 179 -15.34 -3.47 -3.19
N PHE A 180 -15.85 -4.03 -2.09
CA PHE A 180 -17.03 -4.89 -2.17
C PHE A 180 -18.27 -4.14 -2.60
N ARG A 181 -18.49 -2.90 -2.11
CA ARG A 181 -19.61 -2.07 -2.56
C ARG A 181 -19.61 -1.90 -4.08
N GLY A 182 -18.49 -1.46 -4.67
CA GLY A 182 -18.35 -1.29 -6.12
C GLY A 182 -18.49 -2.60 -6.89
N ALA A 183 -17.80 -3.66 -6.45
CA ALA A 183 -17.83 -4.97 -7.10
C ALA A 183 -19.21 -5.62 -7.06
N LEU A 184 -19.95 -5.51 -5.95
CA LEU A 184 -21.27 -6.12 -5.79
C LEU A 184 -22.35 -5.38 -6.60
N ASP A 185 -22.28 -4.05 -6.70
CA ASP A 185 -23.30 -3.26 -7.40
C ASP A 185 -23.33 -3.50 -8.91
N VAL A 186 -22.16 -3.77 -9.50
CA VAL A 186 -22.01 -4.20 -10.90
C VAL A 186 -22.00 -5.73 -11.07
N GLN A 187 -22.25 -6.46 -9.97
CA GLN A 187 -22.28 -7.92 -9.90
C GLN A 187 -21.02 -8.59 -10.51
N ALA A 188 -19.85 -8.02 -10.22
CA ALA A 188 -18.57 -8.49 -10.70
C ALA A 188 -18.37 -9.98 -10.40
N THR A 189 -17.76 -10.70 -11.33
CA THR A 189 -17.47 -12.13 -11.21
C THR A 189 -16.21 -12.42 -10.40
N LYS A 190 -15.32 -11.44 -10.26
CA LYS A 190 -14.07 -11.48 -9.50
C LYS A 190 -13.61 -10.06 -9.13
N VAL A 191 -12.67 -9.94 -8.20
CA VAL A 191 -11.85 -8.73 -8.03
C VAL A 191 -10.52 -8.97 -8.74
N ASN A 192 -10.30 -8.32 -9.89
CA ASN A 192 -9.06 -8.42 -10.66
C ASN A 192 -8.01 -7.38 -10.24
N GLU A 193 -6.85 -7.40 -10.88
CA GLU A 193 -5.74 -6.49 -10.53
C GLU A 193 -6.04 -5.04 -10.90
N GLU A 194 -6.79 -4.81 -11.98
CA GLU A 194 -7.19 -3.48 -12.44
C GLU A 194 -8.14 -2.82 -11.42
N MET A 195 -9.10 -3.57 -10.87
CA MET A 195 -9.95 -3.07 -9.77
C MET A 195 -9.15 -2.72 -8.52
N LYS A 196 -8.10 -3.50 -8.20
CA LYS A 196 -7.22 -3.20 -7.05
C LYS A 196 -6.39 -1.94 -7.29
N MET A 197 -5.84 -1.77 -8.50
CA MET A 197 -5.10 -0.56 -8.86
C MET A 197 -6.00 0.67 -8.87
N ALA A 198 -7.20 0.57 -9.45
CA ALA A 198 -8.20 1.64 -9.43
C ALA A 198 -8.57 2.06 -8.00
N ALA A 199 -8.67 1.11 -7.06
CA ALA A 199 -8.89 1.43 -5.64
C ALA A 199 -7.69 2.16 -5.01
N ALA A 200 -6.46 1.76 -5.34
CA ALA A 200 -5.25 2.42 -4.84
C ALA A 200 -5.12 3.84 -5.38
N GLU A 201 -5.36 4.05 -6.67
CA GLU A 201 -5.37 5.37 -7.31
C GLU A 201 -6.48 6.25 -6.72
N ALA A 202 -7.68 5.71 -6.52
CA ALA A 202 -8.80 6.43 -5.90
C ALA A 202 -8.49 6.91 -4.47
N LEU A 203 -7.83 6.07 -3.66
CA LEU A 203 -7.36 6.45 -2.33
C LEU A 203 -6.29 7.54 -2.39
N ALA A 204 -5.36 7.41 -3.33
CA ALA A 204 -4.29 8.39 -3.53
C ALA A 204 -4.86 9.76 -3.95
N GLU A 205 -5.76 9.78 -4.94
CA GLU A 205 -6.51 10.95 -5.40
C GLU A 205 -7.27 11.59 -4.24
N LEU A 206 -8.00 10.81 -3.43
CA LEU A 206 -8.82 11.33 -2.34
C LEU A 206 -7.99 12.06 -1.28
N ALA A 207 -6.81 11.53 -0.91
CA ALA A 207 -5.91 12.19 0.04
C ALA A 207 -5.40 13.55 -0.45
N ARG A 208 -5.38 13.78 -1.77
CA ARG A 208 -4.98 15.07 -2.37
C ARG A 208 -6.13 16.09 -2.41
N MET A 209 -7.37 15.64 -2.22
CA MET A 209 -8.53 16.52 -2.24
C MET A 209 -8.70 17.24 -0.88
N PRO A 210 -9.19 18.49 -0.86
CA PRO A 210 -9.49 19.19 0.39
C PRO A 210 -10.41 18.37 1.28
N VAL A 211 -10.05 18.20 2.56
CA VAL A 211 -10.85 17.44 3.53
C VAL A 211 -11.99 18.33 4.04
N ASP A 212 -13.19 17.76 4.18
CA ASP A 212 -14.34 18.50 4.71
C ASP A 212 -14.23 18.73 6.23
N ALA A 213 -14.85 19.81 6.71
CA ALA A 213 -14.78 20.20 8.11
C ALA A 213 -15.41 19.17 9.07
N GLU A 214 -16.34 18.33 8.59
CA GLU A 214 -16.95 17.30 9.42
C GLU A 214 -15.95 16.17 9.71
N THR A 215 -15.21 15.74 8.69
CA THR A 215 -14.11 14.79 8.80
C THR A 215 -13.01 15.35 9.71
N GLU A 216 -12.58 16.59 9.55
CA GLU A 216 -11.60 17.22 10.45
C GLU A 216 -12.10 17.22 11.91
N LYS A 217 -13.38 17.56 12.13
CA LYS A 217 -14.00 17.55 13.47
C LYS A 217 -14.01 16.15 14.09
N ALA A 218 -14.25 15.10 13.29
CA ALA A 218 -14.20 13.71 13.75
C ALA A 218 -12.79 13.29 14.22
N TYR A 219 -11.74 13.98 13.74
CA TYR A 219 -10.34 13.75 14.10
C TYR A 219 -9.76 14.89 14.96
N GLY A 220 -10.58 15.47 15.85
CA GLY A 220 -10.12 16.43 16.86
C GLY A 220 -9.96 17.86 16.34
N GLY A 221 -10.48 18.17 15.15
CA GLY A 221 -10.45 19.51 14.55
C GLY A 221 -9.09 19.91 13.99
N ALA A 222 -8.13 18.99 13.92
CA ALA A 222 -6.85 19.24 13.27
C ALA A 222 -7.06 19.34 11.75
N LYS A 223 -6.39 20.31 11.13
CA LYS A 223 -6.42 20.48 9.69
C LYS A 223 -5.77 19.28 9.00
N LEU A 224 -6.49 18.63 8.09
CA LEU A 224 -5.99 17.47 7.35
C LEU A 224 -5.63 17.91 5.93
N GLU A 225 -4.34 18.07 5.68
CA GLU A 225 -3.82 18.54 4.39
C GLU A 225 -2.80 17.58 3.81
N PHE A 226 -2.89 17.36 2.50
CA PHE A 226 -1.95 16.53 1.76
C PHE A 226 -0.50 16.93 2.04
N GLY A 227 0.29 16.00 2.55
CA GLY A 227 1.65 16.26 2.99
C GLY A 227 2.26 15.04 3.69
N LYS A 228 3.46 15.22 4.27
CA LYS A 228 4.21 14.10 4.86
C LYS A 228 3.46 13.34 5.96
N ASP A 229 2.56 14.00 6.67
CA ASP A 229 1.74 13.41 7.74
C ASP A 229 0.32 13.01 7.28
N TYR A 230 0.02 13.16 5.98
CA TYR A 230 -1.27 12.83 5.38
C TYR A 230 -1.12 12.44 3.88
N VAL A 231 -0.58 11.24 3.63
CA VAL A 231 -0.49 10.62 2.29
C VAL A 231 -1.61 9.60 2.02
N ILE A 232 -2.42 9.27 3.03
CA ILE A 232 -3.55 8.35 2.93
C ILE A 232 -4.74 8.99 3.67
N PRO A 233 -5.97 8.92 3.12
CA PRO A 233 -7.15 9.44 3.80
C PRO A 233 -7.43 8.69 5.12
N LYS A 234 -8.27 9.28 5.96
CA LYS A 234 -8.63 8.69 7.26
C LYS A 234 -9.81 7.73 7.15
N PRO A 235 -9.88 6.65 7.95
CA PRO A 235 -10.93 5.63 7.90
C PRO A 235 -12.39 6.10 7.89
N PHE A 236 -12.71 7.22 8.52
CA PHE A 236 -14.07 7.75 8.64
C PHE A 236 -14.36 8.91 7.68
N ASP A 237 -13.52 9.13 6.68
CA ASP A 237 -13.79 10.06 5.60
C ASP A 237 -14.97 9.55 4.76
N LYS A 238 -16.10 10.26 4.81
CA LYS A 238 -17.35 9.83 4.15
C LYS A 238 -17.22 9.71 2.63
N ARG A 239 -16.26 10.44 2.04
CA ARG A 239 -16.02 10.45 0.59
C ARG A 239 -15.45 9.13 0.08
N LEU A 240 -14.87 8.31 0.95
CA LEU A 240 -14.33 6.99 0.59
C LEU A 240 -15.34 6.13 -0.16
N MET A 241 -16.62 6.17 0.26
CA MET A 241 -17.69 5.39 -0.34
C MET A 241 -17.90 5.76 -1.81
N SER A 242 -18.17 7.04 -2.10
CA SER A 242 -18.46 7.46 -3.46
C SER A 242 -17.21 7.40 -4.35
N VAL A 243 -16.03 7.74 -3.84
CA VAL A 243 -14.79 7.78 -4.65
C VAL A 243 -14.29 6.38 -5.01
N ILE A 244 -14.08 5.51 -4.02
CA ILE A 244 -13.45 4.20 -4.27
C ILE A 244 -14.42 3.24 -4.95
N SER A 245 -15.67 3.15 -4.48
CA SER A 245 -16.64 2.19 -5.04
C SER A 245 -16.94 2.49 -6.50
N SER A 246 -17.01 3.76 -6.89
CA SER A 246 -17.24 4.16 -8.29
C SER A 246 -16.08 3.77 -9.20
N LYS A 247 -14.83 4.02 -8.77
CA LYS A 247 -13.63 3.63 -9.53
C LYS A 247 -13.49 2.12 -9.67
N VAL A 248 -13.81 1.37 -8.61
CA VAL A 248 -13.82 -0.10 -8.63
C VAL A 248 -14.92 -0.63 -9.56
N ALA A 249 -16.12 -0.07 -9.50
CA ALA A 249 -17.23 -0.43 -10.38
C ALA A 249 -16.87 -0.15 -11.87
N GLN A 250 -16.27 1.01 -12.14
CA GLN A 250 -15.79 1.38 -13.47
C GLN A 250 -14.76 0.37 -13.99
N ALA A 251 -13.71 0.07 -13.20
CA ALA A 251 -12.68 -0.89 -13.59
C ALA A 251 -13.27 -2.29 -13.84
N ALA A 252 -14.27 -2.71 -13.06
CA ALA A 252 -14.95 -3.98 -13.27
C ALA A 252 -15.72 -4.03 -14.59
N ILE A 253 -16.35 -2.92 -15.00
CA ILE A 253 -17.05 -2.78 -16.29
C ILE A 253 -16.05 -2.80 -17.44
N GLU A 254 -15.01 -1.97 -17.37
CA GLU A 254 -14.00 -1.81 -18.43
C GLU A 254 -13.23 -3.10 -18.71
N THR A 255 -12.95 -3.89 -17.66
CA THR A 255 -12.27 -5.19 -17.80
C THR A 255 -13.20 -6.36 -18.12
N GLY A 256 -14.50 -6.10 -18.28
CA GLY A 256 -15.49 -7.11 -18.66
C GLY A 256 -15.80 -8.14 -17.57
N VAL A 257 -15.46 -7.88 -16.31
CA VAL A 257 -15.77 -8.78 -15.19
C VAL A 257 -17.11 -8.48 -14.54
N ALA A 258 -17.67 -7.30 -14.78
CA ALA A 258 -19.03 -6.90 -14.39
C ALA A 258 -20.11 -7.67 -15.17
N ARG A 259 -21.21 -8.00 -14.49
CA ARG A 259 -22.42 -8.59 -15.13
C ARG A 259 -23.55 -7.58 -15.29
N ARG A 260 -23.41 -6.41 -14.67
CA ARG A 260 -24.33 -5.29 -14.77
C ARG A 260 -23.54 -4.03 -15.04
N THR A 261 -23.89 -3.31 -16.10
CA THR A 261 -23.37 -1.98 -16.38
C THR A 261 -24.24 -0.93 -15.70
N ILE A 262 -23.60 0.10 -15.16
CA ILE A 262 -24.25 1.25 -14.53
C ILE A 262 -23.62 2.54 -15.07
N ASP A 263 -24.37 3.65 -15.04
CA ASP A 263 -23.81 4.98 -15.26
C ASP A 263 -22.95 5.35 -14.04
N ILE A 264 -21.65 5.53 -14.24
CA ILE A 264 -20.68 5.73 -13.15
C ILE A 264 -20.88 7.09 -12.47
N ASP A 265 -21.26 8.14 -13.20
CA ASP A 265 -21.45 9.47 -12.62
C ASP A 265 -22.72 9.51 -11.78
N ALA A 266 -23.82 8.95 -12.31
CA ALA A 266 -25.07 8.80 -11.56
C ALA A 266 -24.89 7.90 -10.32
N TYR A 267 -24.12 6.81 -10.46
CA TYR A 267 -23.81 5.91 -9.37
C TYR A 267 -23.00 6.61 -8.27
N ARG A 268 -21.93 7.32 -8.63
CA ARG A 268 -21.10 8.10 -7.69
C ARG A 268 -21.95 9.06 -6.88
N LYS A 269 -22.79 9.85 -7.55
CA LYS A 269 -23.71 10.79 -6.90
C LYS A 269 -24.70 10.09 -5.96
N SER A 270 -25.16 8.88 -6.31
CA SER A 270 -26.07 8.12 -5.43
C SER A 270 -25.42 7.59 -4.15
N LEU A 271 -24.08 7.56 -4.09
CA LEU A 271 -23.32 7.12 -2.91
C LEU A 271 -22.88 8.29 -2.02
N GLU A 272 -23.07 9.53 -2.46
CA GLU A 272 -22.83 10.71 -1.64
C GLU A 272 -23.96 10.82 -0.61
N VAL A 273 -23.60 10.70 0.68
CA VAL A 273 -24.53 10.74 1.83
C VAL A 273 -24.41 12.07 2.54
#